data_AF-A0A9Q3HZ46-F1
#
_entry.id   AF-A0A9Q3HZ46-F1
#
_cell.length_a   1.000
_cell.length_b   1.000
_cell.length_c   1.000
_cell.angle_alpha   90.00
_cell.angle_beta   90.00
_cell.angle_gamma   90.00
#
_symmetry.space_group_name_H-M   'P 1'
#
loop_
_entity.id
_entity.type
_entity.pdbx_description
1 polymer ?
#
loop_
_entity_poly.entity_id
_entity_poly.type
_entity_poly.pdbx_seq_one_letter_code
_entity_poly.pdbx_strand_id
1 'polypeptide(L)'
;MPKQISVISSVKDTYKEEFMANQLFETEINPSLSPKMRHDLIDVLYTYENSFASDNELLGTIKGKEVDITLNIDRLYPQPLRILSYLASHRAREAL
;
A
#
# COMPACT_ATOMS: atom_id res chain seq x y z
N MET A 1 -11.64 -10.08 -40.33
CA MET A 1 -12.28 -10.77 -39.19
C MET A 1 -11.39 -10.60 -37.96
N PRO A 2 -11.61 -9.62 -37.08
CA PRO A 2 -10.82 -9.47 -35.85
C PRO A 2 -11.48 -10.25 -34.71
N LYS A 3 -11.02 -11.48 -34.45
CA LYS A 3 -11.49 -12.32 -33.32
C LYS A 3 -10.74 -12.08 -32.01
N GLN A 4 -9.73 -11.20 -32.00
CA GLN A 4 -8.85 -10.99 -30.85
C GLN A 4 -9.39 -9.99 -29.81
N ILE A 5 -10.31 -9.10 -30.18
CA ILE A 5 -10.75 -8.00 -29.30
C ILE A 5 -11.64 -8.52 -28.15
N SER A 6 -12.49 -9.53 -28.39
CA SER A 6 -13.45 -10.03 -27.40
C SER A 6 -12.81 -10.88 -26.29
N VAL A 7 -11.64 -11.48 -26.56
CA VAL A 7 -10.92 -12.30 -25.57
C VAL A 7 -10.22 -11.40 -24.55
N ILE A 8 -9.69 -10.25 -25.01
CA ILE A 8 -8.96 -9.31 -24.15
C ILE A 8 -9.91 -8.61 -23.16
N SER A 9 -11.15 -8.29 -23.57
CA SER A 9 -12.15 -7.73 -22.65
C SER A 9 -12.53 -8.74 -21.57
N SER A 10 -12.79 -9.99 -21.96
CA SER A 10 -13.13 -11.07 -21.01
C SER A 10 -12.06 -11.32 -19.95
N VAL A 11 -10.78 -11.20 -20.33
CA VAL A 11 -9.65 -11.41 -19.40
C VAL A 11 -9.49 -10.24 -18.43
N LYS A 12 -9.72 -8.99 -18.88
CA LYS A 12 -9.68 -7.81 -18.00
C LYS A 12 -10.77 -7.84 -16.94
N ASP A 13 -11.95 -8.34 -17.30
CA ASP A 13 -13.06 -8.47 -16.36
C ASP A 13 -12.74 -9.47 -15.23
N THR A 14 -12.03 -10.57 -15.54
CA THR A 14 -11.59 -11.56 -14.54
C THR A 14 -10.62 -10.97 -13.51
N TYR A 15 -9.62 -10.20 -13.93
CA TYR A 15 -8.67 -9.57 -12.99
C TYR A 15 -9.32 -8.52 -12.10
N LYS A 16 -10.32 -7.80 -12.62
CA LYS A 16 -11.08 -6.83 -11.85
C LYS A 16 -11.93 -7.49 -10.77
N GLU A 17 -12.51 -8.66 -11.06
CA GLU A 17 -13.23 -9.46 -10.07
C GLU A 17 -12.32 -9.97 -8.95
N GLU A 18 -11.12 -10.46 -9.30
CA GLU A 18 -10.11 -10.85 -8.31
C GLU A 18 -9.66 -9.67 -7.44
N PHE A 19 -9.45 -8.49 -8.03
CA PHE A 19 -9.15 -7.26 -7.31
C PHE A 19 -10.28 -6.91 -6.32
N MET A 20 -11.54 -6.97 -6.75
CA MET A 20 -12.68 -6.72 -5.88
C MET A 20 -12.76 -7.72 -4.71
N ALA A 21 -12.49 -9.00 -4.97
CA ALA A 21 -12.55 -10.05 -3.97
C ALA A 21 -11.39 -9.99 -2.95
N ASN A 22 -10.20 -9.54 -3.38
CA ASN A 22 -9.01 -9.55 -2.52
C ASN A 22 -8.76 -8.20 -1.83
N GLN A 23 -8.92 -7.08 -2.55
CA GLN A 23 -8.55 -5.75 -2.04
C GLN A 23 -9.75 -4.95 -1.53
N LEU A 24 -10.95 -5.17 -2.10
CA LEU A 24 -12.16 -4.40 -1.74
C LEU A 24 -13.13 -5.16 -0.83
N PHE A 25 -12.86 -6.42 -0.48
CA PHE A 25 -13.78 -7.24 0.32
C PHE A 25 -14.10 -6.62 1.69
N GLU A 26 -13.09 -6.09 2.38
CA GLU A 26 -13.25 -5.45 3.70
C GLU A 26 -13.57 -3.96 3.60
N THR A 27 -13.66 -3.39 2.39
CA THR A 27 -13.86 -1.95 2.23
C THR A 27 -15.33 -1.55 2.39
N GLU A 28 -15.59 -0.62 3.30
CA GLU A 28 -16.90 -0.01 3.46
C GLU A 28 -17.10 1.12 2.44
N ILE A 29 -17.63 0.78 1.27
CA ILE A 29 -18.07 1.78 0.28
C ILE A 29 -19.39 2.39 0.74
N ASN A 30 -19.49 3.71 0.70
CA ASN A 30 -20.69 4.46 1.11
C ASN A 30 -21.97 3.89 0.44
N PRO A 31 -22.97 3.44 1.22
CA PRO A 31 -24.19 2.83 0.69
C PRO A 31 -25.11 3.81 -0.04
N SER A 32 -24.93 5.13 0.14
CA SER A 32 -25.70 6.15 -0.56
C SER A 32 -25.25 6.40 -2.00
N LEU A 33 -24.16 5.75 -2.45
CA LEU A 33 -23.70 5.86 -3.83
C LEU A 33 -24.66 5.17 -4.80
N SER A 34 -24.96 5.84 -5.91
CA SER A 34 -25.72 5.20 -6.99
C SER A 34 -24.93 4.01 -7.56
N PRO A 35 -25.61 2.98 -8.11
CA PRO A 35 -24.94 1.82 -8.70
C PRO A 35 -23.92 2.21 -9.78
N LYS A 36 -24.22 3.25 -10.56
CA LYS A 36 -23.33 3.77 -11.59
C LYS A 36 -22.06 4.38 -10.97
N MET A 37 -22.21 5.25 -9.98
CA MET A 37 -21.07 5.88 -9.31
C MET A 37 -20.19 4.85 -8.59
N ARG A 38 -20.80 3.81 -8.01
CA ARG A 38 -20.06 2.70 -7.42
C ARG A 38 -19.24 1.96 -8.46
N HIS A 39 -19.79 1.75 -9.65
CA HIS A 39 -19.05 1.10 -10.73
C HIS A 39 -17.88 1.95 -11.20
N ASP A 40 -18.12 3.25 -11.44
CA ASP A 40 -17.10 4.22 -11.85
C ASP A 40 -15.97 4.31 -10.80
N LEU A 41 -16.31 4.26 -9.50
CA LEU A 41 -15.34 4.23 -8.41
C LEU A 41 -14.45 2.99 -8.47
N ILE A 42 -15.04 1.80 -8.62
CA ILE A 42 -14.28 0.55 -8.72
C ILE A 42 -13.37 0.56 -9.96
N ASP A 43 -13.84 1.12 -11.07
CA ASP A 43 -13.03 1.30 -12.29
C ASP A 43 -11.80 2.17 -12.03
N VAL A 44 -11.96 3.29 -11.33
CA VAL A 44 -10.84 4.16 -10.97
C VAL A 44 -9.86 3.46 -10.03
N LEU A 45 -10.37 2.80 -8.99
CA LEU A 45 -9.53 2.09 -8.01
C LEU A 45 -8.71 0.98 -8.68
N TYR A 46 -9.34 0.19 -9.55
CA TYR A 46 -8.65 -0.85 -10.31
C TYR A 46 -7.62 -0.27 -11.30
N THR A 47 -7.98 0.80 -12.02
CA THR A 47 -7.07 1.46 -12.98
C THR A 47 -5.78 1.94 -12.32
N TYR A 48 -5.87 2.36 -11.06
CA TYR A 48 -4.74 2.89 -10.29
C TYR A 48 -4.31 1.98 -9.13
N GLU A 49 -4.56 0.67 -9.20
CA GLU A 49 -4.30 -0.28 -8.10
C GLU A 49 -2.88 -0.16 -7.53
N ASN A 50 -1.87 0.03 -8.39
CA ASN A 50 -0.46 0.15 -8.01
C ASN A 50 -0.07 1.51 -7.42
N SER A 51 -1.00 2.47 -7.37
CA SER A 51 -0.76 3.80 -6.76
C SER A 51 -1.12 3.82 -5.27
N PHE A 52 -1.83 2.80 -4.79
CA PHE A 52 -2.23 2.67 -3.39
C PHE A 52 -1.28 1.71 -2.67
N ALA A 53 -1.11 1.91 -1.36
CA ALA A 53 -0.40 0.94 -0.53
C ALA A 53 -1.25 -0.33 -0.41
N SER A 54 -0.59 -1.49 -0.43
CA SER A 54 -1.19 -2.77 -0.12
C SER A 54 -0.44 -3.41 1.05
N ASP A 55 -1.03 -4.44 1.67
CA ASP A 55 -0.40 -5.15 2.80
C ASP A 55 1.00 -5.69 2.45
N ASN A 56 1.22 -5.99 1.18
CA ASN A 56 2.51 -6.49 0.68
C ASN A 56 3.46 -5.38 0.21
N GLU A 57 2.95 -4.19 -0.12
CA GLU A 57 3.74 -3.08 -0.67
C GLU A 57 3.38 -1.78 0.04
N LEU A 58 4.23 -1.39 1.00
CA LEU A 58 4.07 -0.17 1.77
C LEU A 58 4.23 1.08 0.88
N LEU A 59 3.48 2.13 1.22
CA LEU A 59 3.59 3.42 0.55
C LEU A 59 5.02 3.96 0.66
N GLY A 60 5.63 4.34 -0.47
CA GLY A 60 6.95 4.97 -0.49
C GLY A 60 8.14 4.02 -0.50
N THR A 61 7.94 2.71 -0.63
CA THR A 61 9.03 1.78 -0.94
C THR A 61 9.52 2.01 -2.38
N ILE A 62 10.55 2.86 -2.53
CA ILE A 62 11.22 3.04 -3.82
C ILE A 62 12.13 1.83 -4.05
N LYS A 63 11.66 0.87 -4.87
CA LYS A 63 12.47 -0.28 -5.32
C LYS A 63 13.79 0.23 -5.91
N GLY A 64 14.92 -0.27 -5.39
CA GLY A 64 16.27 0.06 -5.89
C GLY A 64 16.92 1.32 -5.31
N LYS A 65 16.31 1.96 -4.30
CA LYS A 65 16.92 3.08 -3.58
C LYS A 65 17.29 2.66 -2.15
N GLU A 66 18.16 1.67 -2.05
CA GLU A 66 18.75 1.26 -0.78
C GLU A 66 19.64 2.40 -0.26
N VAL A 67 19.46 2.74 1.01
CA VAL A 67 20.31 3.74 1.69
C VAL A 67 21.41 2.98 2.40
N ASP A 68 22.64 3.12 1.92
CA ASP A 68 23.80 2.58 2.62
C ASP A 68 24.14 3.49 3.81
N ILE A 69 23.88 3.00 5.02
CA ILE A 69 24.20 3.71 6.26
C ILE A 69 25.57 3.23 6.74
N THR A 70 26.62 3.88 6.27
CA THR A 70 27.98 3.61 6.76
C THR A 70 28.21 4.30 8.11
N LEU A 71 28.29 3.51 9.18
CA LEU A 71 28.63 4.01 10.50
C LEU A 71 30.15 4.18 10.63
N ASN A 72 30.62 5.41 10.82
CA ASN A 72 32.02 5.67 11.17
C ASN A 72 32.29 5.19 12.60
N ILE A 73 32.81 3.96 12.73
CA ILE A 73 33.19 3.36 14.02
C ILE A 73 34.48 3.97 14.61
N ASP A 74 35.26 4.69 13.80
CA ASP A 74 36.51 5.32 14.24
C ASP A 74 36.30 6.44 15.24
N ARG A 75 35.09 7.00 15.32
CA ARG A 75 34.75 8.08 16.24
C ARG A 75 33.50 7.73 17.03
N LEU A 76 33.68 7.40 18.30
CA LEU A 76 32.56 7.26 19.22
C LEU A 76 31.71 8.54 19.22
N TYR A 77 30.39 8.40 19.21
CA TYR A 77 29.47 9.53 19.34
C TYR A 77 29.87 10.43 20.53
N PRO A 78 29.74 11.76 20.42
CA PRO A 78 29.93 12.66 21.56
C PRO A 78 29.10 12.22 22.76
N GLN A 79 29.65 12.29 23.98
CA GLN A 79 28.95 11.88 25.22
C GLN A 79 27.50 12.43 25.36
N PRO A 80 27.20 13.69 25.00
CA PRO A 80 25.84 14.23 25.08
C PRO A 80 24.84 13.57 24.14
N LEU A 81 25.32 12.87 23.10
CA LEU A 81 24.49 12.15 22.12
C LEU A 81 24.42 10.65 22.41
N ARG A 82 25.19 10.15 23.39
CA ARG A 82 25.09 8.76 23.89
C ARG A 82 23.96 8.64 24.91
N ILE A 83 22.78 9.14 24.56
CA ILE A 83 21.62 9.07 25.44
C ILE A 83 21.01 7.68 25.26
N LEU A 84 20.84 6.94 26.37
CA LEU A 84 19.98 5.77 26.38
C LEU A 84 18.57 6.22 26.01
N SER A 85 17.92 5.55 25.06
CA SER A 85 16.51 5.81 24.75
C SER A 85 15.71 5.92 26.05
N TYR A 86 15.03 7.05 26.25
CA TYR A 86 14.20 7.25 27.45
C TYR A 86 13.22 6.09 27.59
N LEU A 87 12.98 5.65 28.82
CA LEU A 87 12.01 4.58 29.07
C LEU A 87 10.65 5.01 28.53
N ALA A 88 10.06 4.15 27.70
CA ALA A 88 8.69 4.35 27.24
C ALA A 88 7.75 4.40 28.44
N SER A 89 6.76 5.31 28.40
CA SER A 89 5.72 5.36 29.43
C SER A 89 4.89 4.08 29.41
N HIS A 90 4.19 3.77 30.51
CA HIS A 90 3.31 2.59 30.60
C HIS A 90 2.32 2.54 29.42
N ARG A 91 1.66 3.66 29.14
CA ARG A 91 0.73 3.82 28.03
C ARG A 91 1.39 3.58 26.66
N ALA A 92 2.63 4.06 26.47
CA ALA A 92 3.35 3.87 25.21
C ALA A 92 3.79 2.42 25.01
N ARG A 93 4.10 1.69 26.09
CA ARG A 93 4.42 0.26 26.03
C ARG A 93 3.23 -0.61 25.65
N GLU A 94 2.01 -0.23 26.01
CA GLU A 94 0.79 -0.98 25.68
C GLU A 94 0.33 -0.78 24.22
N ALA A 95 0.84 0.26 23.53
CA ALA A 95 0.45 0.62 22.16
C ALA A 95 1.46 0.15 21.09
N LEU A 96 2.57 -0.47 21.50
CA LEU A 96 3.57 -1.12 20.63
C LEU A 96 3.19 -2.59 20.41
#